data_AF-A0A349ZTX1-F1
#
_entry.id   AF-A0A349ZTX1-F1
#
_cell.length_a   1.000
_cell.length_b   1.000
_cell.length_c   1.000
_cell.angle_alpha   90.00
_cell.angle_beta   90.00
_cell.angle_gamma   90.00
#
_symmetry.space_group_name_H-M   'P 1'
#
loop_
_entity.id
_entity.type
_entity.pdbx_description
1 polymer ?
#
loop_
_entity_poly.entity_id
_entity_poly.type
_entity_poly.pdbx_seq_one_letter_code
_entity_poly.pdbx_strand_id
1 'polypeptide(L)'
;MSSSNLYKSSYYQVKNDKARVIDSNELIADKMQKLAEILEMDGDENFADDFSYGIAAEQVEALLDDEGEPGAIPDDMVSGNVIKEAPAPRIDTDELIRQAQEEAERIMDEAGAEAERILEEARGEAEALKVQARNEGSQEGYEEGLKRAQAEFQVKEQALEAKERELEDEYNSRYEVMEKELVRDLTEVYEHVLGIDLSDQTNVVINLMKDAIKNIEGGRNFFVHVSSDDYAYVSAFKEEILNSVGGVDSVEIVEDVTLKPSDCFVECESGIYECGLGTELALLKKELRLLSYTNEQ
;
A
#
# COMPACT_ATOMS: atom_id res chain seq x y z
N MET A 1 43.16 -14.71 -20.96
CA MET A 1 41.75 -15.10 -20.76
C MET A 1 41.03 -13.92 -20.14
N SER A 2 40.18 -13.22 -20.90
CA SER A 2 39.16 -12.34 -20.33
C SER A 2 38.07 -12.16 -21.37
N SER A 3 37.06 -13.02 -21.28
CA SER A 3 35.84 -12.99 -22.07
C SER A 3 34.84 -12.06 -21.38
N SER A 4 34.67 -10.85 -21.94
CA SER A 4 33.60 -9.94 -21.54
C SER A 4 32.28 -10.39 -22.18
N ASN A 5 31.41 -10.99 -21.36
CA ASN A 5 30.04 -11.33 -21.74
C ASN A 5 29.18 -10.07 -21.68
N LEU A 6 28.92 -9.47 -22.84
CA LEU A 6 27.97 -8.37 -22.99
C LEU A 6 26.55 -8.97 -23.10
N TYR A 7 25.79 -8.99 -22.00
CA TYR A 7 24.36 -9.32 -22.05
C TYR A 7 23.60 -8.17 -22.73
N LYS A 8 23.04 -8.45 -23.91
CA LYS A 8 22.19 -7.51 -24.65
C LYS A 8 20.73 -7.75 -24.25
N SER A 9 20.24 -7.02 -23.24
CA SER A 9 18.81 -7.01 -22.91
C SER A 9 18.07 -6.10 -23.89
N SER A 10 17.19 -6.66 -24.72
CA SER A 10 16.30 -5.89 -25.60
C SER A 10 14.98 -5.64 -24.89
N TYR A 11 14.62 -4.38 -24.64
CA TYR A 11 13.31 -4.00 -24.11
C TYR A 11 12.38 -3.69 -25.27
N TYR A 12 11.24 -4.37 -25.37
CA TYR A 12 10.19 -4.06 -26.34
C TYR A 12 9.17 -3.13 -25.68
N GLN A 13 9.21 -1.84 -25.99
CA GLN A 13 8.11 -0.92 -25.69
C GLN A 13 7.01 -1.07 -26.74
N VAL A 14 5.93 -1.77 -26.38
CA VAL A 14 4.71 -1.81 -27.20
C VAL A 14 3.97 -0.48 -26.98
N LYS A 15 4.05 0.43 -27.95
CA LYS A 15 3.19 1.63 -27.97
C LYS A 15 1.75 1.19 -28.19
N ASN A 16 0.92 1.43 -27.19
CA ASN A 16 -0.43 0.91 -27.09
C ASN A 16 -1.47 1.86 -27.72
N ASP A 17 -1.18 2.42 -28.90
CA ASP A 17 -2.06 3.42 -29.55
C ASP A 17 -3.31 2.80 -30.20
N LYS A 18 -3.51 1.49 -30.09
CA LYS A 18 -4.70 0.77 -30.58
C LYS A 18 -5.17 -0.33 -29.63
N ALA A 19 -5.21 -0.06 -28.33
CA ALA A 19 -5.97 -0.90 -27.41
C ALA A 19 -7.46 -0.83 -27.78
N ARG A 20 -8.00 -1.90 -28.41
CA ARG A 20 -9.45 -2.05 -28.57
C ARG A 20 -9.99 -2.67 -27.29
N VAL A 21 -10.61 -1.83 -26.46
CA VAL A 21 -11.38 -2.28 -25.30
C VAL A 21 -12.70 -2.85 -25.82
N ILE A 22 -12.94 -4.14 -25.58
CA ILE A 22 -14.22 -4.78 -25.89
C ILE A 22 -15.07 -4.66 -24.63
N ASP A 23 -15.96 -3.67 -24.60
CA ASP A 23 -16.96 -3.52 -23.53
C ASP A 23 -18.18 -4.38 -23.86
N SER A 24 -18.24 -5.59 -23.30
CA SER A 24 -19.38 -6.50 -23.44
C SER A 24 -20.31 -6.49 -22.24
N ASN A 25 -20.12 -5.55 -21.30
CA ASN A 25 -20.88 -5.51 -20.05
C ASN A 25 -22.37 -5.27 -20.32
N GLU A 26 -22.69 -4.42 -21.30
CA GLU A 26 -24.07 -4.09 -21.68
C GLU A 26 -24.80 -5.29 -22.32
N LEU A 27 -24.09 -6.08 -23.15
CA LEU A 27 -24.64 -7.30 -23.78
C LEU A 27 -24.89 -8.43 -22.77
N ILE A 28 -24.04 -8.52 -21.74
CA ILE A 28 -24.20 -9.50 -20.66
C ILE A 28 -25.38 -9.11 -19.78
N ALA A 29 -25.54 -7.83 -19.46
CA ALA A 29 -26.68 -7.33 -18.69
C ALA A 29 -28.01 -7.60 -19.41
N ASP A 30 -28.10 -7.33 -20.70
CA ASP A 30 -29.31 -7.57 -21.50
C ASP A 30 -29.64 -9.07 -21.60
N LYS A 31 -28.61 -9.93 -21.62
CA LYS A 31 -28.79 -11.40 -21.60
C LYS A 31 -29.25 -11.91 -20.24
N MET A 32 -28.72 -11.37 -19.14
CA MET A 32 -29.18 -11.73 -17.79
C MET A 32 -30.61 -11.29 -17.54
N GLN A 33 -31.01 -10.13 -18.07
CA GLN A 33 -32.38 -9.65 -17.94
C GLN A 33 -33.38 -10.55 -18.72
N LYS A 34 -33.04 -10.96 -19.95
CA LYS A 34 -33.85 -11.92 -20.72
C LYS A 34 -33.95 -13.29 -20.05
N LEU A 35 -32.87 -13.77 -19.42
CA LEU A 35 -32.87 -15.02 -18.66
C LEU A 35 -33.76 -14.95 -17.42
N ALA A 36 -33.72 -13.81 -16.70
CA ALA A 36 -34.60 -13.58 -15.57
C ALA A 36 -36.08 -13.50 -16.00
N GLU A 37 -36.36 -12.85 -17.14
CA GLU A 37 -37.71 -12.76 -17.69
C GLU A 37 -38.26 -14.14 -18.12
N ILE A 38 -37.41 -15.02 -18.68
CA ILE A 38 -37.76 -16.41 -18.99
C ILE A 38 -38.07 -17.21 -17.71
N LEU A 39 -37.26 -17.03 -16.66
CA LEU A 39 -37.47 -17.69 -15.37
C LEU A 39 -38.72 -17.20 -14.62
N GLU A 40 -39.12 -15.93 -14.82
CA GLU A 40 -40.37 -15.38 -14.26
C GLU A 40 -41.61 -15.78 -15.09
N MET A 41 -41.46 -16.10 -16.37
CA MET A 41 -42.54 -16.58 -17.24
C MET A 41 -42.86 -18.08 -17.06
N ASP A 42 -41.90 -18.88 -16.57
CA ASP A 42 -42.08 -20.32 -16.27
C ASP A 42 -42.55 -20.59 -14.81
N GLY A 43 -43.19 -19.60 -14.18
CA GLY A 43 -43.89 -19.78 -12.93
C GLY A 43 -45.29 -20.39 -13.10
N ASP A 44 -45.40 -21.65 -13.57
CA ASP A 44 -46.25 -22.68 -12.95
C ASP A 44 -46.25 -24.03 -13.69
N GLU A 45 -46.22 -25.11 -12.89
CA GLU A 45 -46.65 -26.50 -13.17
C GLU A 45 -45.96 -27.31 -14.30
N ASN A 46 -44.80 -27.92 -13.98
CA ASN A 46 -44.46 -29.34 -14.21
C ASN A 46 -42.93 -29.60 -14.21
N PHE A 47 -42.25 -29.36 -13.10
CA PHE A 47 -40.85 -29.78 -12.96
C PHE A 47 -40.56 -30.39 -11.58
N ALA A 48 -41.43 -31.33 -11.19
CA ALA A 48 -41.28 -32.08 -9.96
C ALA A 48 -41.64 -33.55 -10.21
N ASP A 49 -40.86 -34.27 -11.03
CA ASP A 49 -40.76 -35.74 -10.90
C ASP A 49 -39.61 -36.39 -11.72
N ASP A 50 -38.37 -35.90 -11.62
CA ASP A 50 -37.23 -36.67 -12.19
C ASP A 50 -35.91 -36.45 -11.44
N PHE A 51 -35.97 -36.50 -10.12
CA PHE A 51 -34.77 -36.66 -9.31
C PHE A 51 -35.03 -37.78 -8.30
N SER A 52 -34.88 -39.01 -8.75
CA SER A 52 -35.01 -40.19 -7.90
C SER A 52 -33.79 -40.29 -6.98
N TYR A 53 -34.10 -40.37 -5.68
CA TYR A 53 -33.16 -40.46 -4.58
C TYR A 53 -32.22 -41.66 -4.75
N GLY A 54 -30.96 -41.43 -4.34
CA GLY A 54 -29.87 -42.39 -4.37
C GLY A 54 -30.22 -43.77 -3.81
N ILE A 55 -29.56 -44.76 -4.40
CA ILE A 55 -29.56 -46.17 -4.01
C ILE A 55 -29.24 -46.28 -2.51
N ALA A 56 -30.24 -46.67 -1.71
CA ALA A 56 -30.03 -47.05 -0.32
C ALA A 56 -29.29 -48.39 -0.27
N ALA A 57 -28.06 -48.36 0.20
CA ALA A 57 -27.24 -49.53 0.47
C ALA A 57 -27.67 -50.19 1.79
N GLU A 58 -28.75 -50.97 1.79
CA GLU A 58 -29.00 -51.98 2.83
C GLU A 58 -29.98 -53.04 2.29
N GLN A 59 -29.64 -54.32 2.44
CA GLN A 59 -30.31 -55.54 1.93
C GLN A 59 -29.85 -56.06 0.56
N VAL A 60 -28.61 -56.54 0.51
CA VAL A 60 -28.22 -57.67 -0.36
C VAL A 60 -27.60 -58.73 0.54
N GLU A 61 -28.42 -59.38 1.37
CA GLU A 61 -28.00 -60.49 2.22
C GLU A 61 -29.18 -61.46 2.40
N ALA A 62 -29.57 -62.14 1.31
CA ALA A 62 -30.53 -63.24 1.36
C ALA A 62 -30.52 -64.10 0.07
N LEU A 63 -29.35 -64.56 -0.42
CA LEU A 63 -29.33 -65.60 -1.46
C LEU A 63 -28.12 -66.56 -1.42
N LEU A 64 -27.39 -66.61 -0.31
CA LEU A 64 -26.34 -67.61 -0.10
C LEU A 64 -26.45 -68.11 1.33
N ASP A 65 -27.20 -69.19 1.53
CA ASP A 65 -26.97 -70.26 2.51
C ASP A 65 -28.26 -71.08 2.67
N ASP A 66 -28.32 -72.25 2.01
CA ASP A 66 -28.86 -73.46 2.66
C ASP A 66 -28.34 -74.70 1.91
N GLU A 67 -27.23 -75.25 2.39
CA GLU A 67 -26.85 -76.64 2.11
C GLU A 67 -27.56 -77.57 3.11
N GLY A 68 -28.29 -78.56 2.58
CA GLY A 68 -28.37 -79.90 3.19
C GLY A 68 -29.73 -80.35 3.74
N GLU A 69 -30.44 -81.20 3.00
CA GLU A 69 -30.37 -82.67 3.18
C GLU A 69 -31.46 -83.42 2.36
N PRO A 70 -31.23 -84.71 2.04
CA PRO A 70 -31.88 -85.43 0.95
C PRO A 70 -33.11 -86.22 1.42
N GLY A 71 -34.26 -85.98 0.79
CA GLY A 71 -35.54 -86.58 1.18
C GLY A 71 -36.25 -87.35 0.06
N ALA A 72 -36.10 -88.67 0.10
CA ALA A 72 -37.08 -89.71 -0.27
C ALA A 72 -37.75 -89.67 -1.67
N ILE A 73 -37.32 -90.62 -2.48
CA ILE A 73 -38.00 -91.17 -3.67
C ILE A 73 -39.26 -91.94 -3.21
N PRO A 74 -40.46 -91.71 -3.78
CA PRO A 74 -41.53 -92.68 -3.75
C PRO A 74 -41.42 -93.58 -4.99
N ASP A 75 -41.02 -94.82 -4.73
CA ASP A 75 -41.04 -95.98 -5.62
C ASP A 75 -42.39 -96.70 -5.42
N ASP A 76 -43.37 -96.50 -6.32
CA ASP A 76 -44.40 -97.51 -6.65
C ASP A 76 -45.27 -97.05 -7.84
N MET A 77 -44.88 -97.43 -9.07
CA MET A 77 -45.78 -97.77 -10.18
C MET A 77 -44.96 -98.23 -11.40
N VAL A 78 -44.39 -99.43 -11.31
CA VAL A 78 -43.91 -100.15 -12.51
C VAL A 78 -45.11 -100.85 -13.14
N SER A 79 -45.87 -100.12 -13.96
CA SER A 79 -46.75 -100.70 -14.97
C SER A 79 -45.98 -100.77 -16.28
N GLY A 80 -45.45 -101.95 -16.57
CA GLY A 80 -44.78 -102.26 -17.83
C GLY A 80 -45.72 -102.09 -19.01
N ASN A 81 -45.60 -100.96 -19.71
CA ASN A 81 -46.08 -100.80 -21.07
C ASN A 81 -44.91 -100.38 -21.95
N VAL A 82 -44.47 -101.31 -22.80
CA VAL A 82 -43.63 -101.04 -23.96
C VAL A 82 -44.45 -100.14 -24.89
N ILE A 83 -44.30 -98.83 -24.73
CA ILE A 83 -44.87 -97.85 -25.66
C ILE A 83 -43.98 -97.86 -26.89
N LYS A 84 -44.48 -98.52 -27.93
CA LYS A 84 -43.99 -98.40 -29.30
C LYS A 84 -43.73 -96.93 -29.60
N GLU A 85 -42.49 -96.66 -29.97
CA GLU A 85 -42.01 -95.43 -30.59
C GLU A 85 -42.92 -95.08 -31.78
N ALA A 86 -43.97 -94.30 -31.50
CA ALA A 86 -44.66 -93.53 -32.51
C ALA A 86 -43.77 -92.32 -32.78
N PRO A 87 -43.56 -91.93 -34.06
CA PRO A 87 -42.68 -90.83 -34.38
C PRO A 87 -43.17 -89.59 -33.62
N ALA A 88 -42.32 -89.06 -32.75
CA ALA A 88 -42.49 -87.73 -32.21
C ALA A 88 -42.84 -86.80 -33.37
N PRO A 89 -43.74 -85.82 -33.20
CA PRO A 89 -43.86 -84.76 -34.21
C PRO A 89 -42.44 -84.28 -34.47
N ARG A 90 -42.00 -84.33 -35.73
CA ARG A 90 -40.77 -83.67 -36.14
C ARG A 90 -41.00 -82.20 -35.83
N ILE A 91 -40.64 -81.77 -34.63
CA ILE A 91 -40.36 -80.39 -34.35
C ILE A 91 -39.23 -80.11 -35.33
N ASP A 92 -39.47 -79.23 -36.30
CA ASP A 92 -38.42 -78.78 -37.21
C ASP A 92 -37.35 -78.13 -36.33
N THR A 93 -36.33 -78.91 -35.98
CA THR A 93 -35.20 -78.49 -35.14
C THR A 93 -34.52 -77.28 -35.72
N ASP A 94 -34.54 -77.18 -37.05
CA ASP A 94 -33.98 -76.07 -37.82
C ASP A 94 -34.80 -74.78 -37.62
N GLU A 95 -36.13 -74.89 -37.46
CA GLU A 95 -37.00 -73.74 -37.16
C GLU A 95 -36.80 -73.23 -35.73
N LEU A 96 -36.63 -74.15 -34.76
CA LEU A 96 -36.35 -73.80 -33.37
C LEU A 96 -34.97 -73.14 -33.20
N ILE A 97 -33.96 -73.65 -33.93
CA ILE A 97 -32.62 -73.06 -33.94
C ILE A 97 -32.66 -71.66 -34.57
N ARG A 98 -33.41 -71.48 -35.67
CA ARG A 98 -33.58 -70.17 -36.30
C ARG A 98 -34.25 -69.16 -35.37
N GLN A 99 -35.33 -69.56 -34.69
CA GLN A 99 -36.02 -68.70 -33.72
C GLN A 99 -35.11 -68.33 -32.53
N ALA A 100 -34.34 -69.29 -32.02
CA ALA A 100 -33.36 -69.01 -30.96
C ALA A 100 -32.23 -68.08 -31.41
N GLN A 101 -31.80 -68.16 -32.68
CA GLN A 101 -30.81 -67.26 -33.25
C GLN A 101 -31.36 -65.83 -33.42
N GLU A 102 -32.57 -65.69 -33.96
CA GLU A 102 -33.24 -64.38 -34.09
C GLU A 102 -33.50 -63.74 -32.71
N GLU A 103 -33.86 -64.54 -31.71
CA GLU A 103 -34.06 -64.06 -30.35
C GLU A 103 -32.75 -63.66 -29.66
N ALA A 104 -31.67 -64.42 -29.86
CA ALA A 104 -30.34 -64.04 -29.39
C ALA A 104 -29.83 -62.76 -30.07
N GLU A 105 -30.06 -62.59 -31.37
CA GLU A 105 -29.69 -61.38 -32.11
C GLU A 105 -30.46 -60.16 -31.58
N ARG A 106 -31.78 -60.27 -31.35
CA ARG A 106 -32.56 -59.20 -30.71
C ARG A 106 -32.04 -58.82 -29.32
N ILE A 107 -31.72 -59.81 -28.47
CA ILE A 107 -31.20 -59.54 -27.12
C ILE A 107 -29.85 -58.83 -27.19
N MET A 108 -28.99 -59.21 -28.13
CA MET A 108 -27.69 -58.56 -28.35
C MET A 108 -27.86 -57.12 -28.87
N ASP A 109 -28.79 -56.89 -29.78
CA ASP A 109 -29.10 -55.55 -30.30
C ASP A 109 -29.70 -54.65 -29.20
N GLU A 110 -30.63 -55.16 -28.40
CA GLU A 110 -31.21 -54.46 -27.25
C GLU A 110 -30.15 -54.14 -26.19
N ALA A 111 -29.29 -55.09 -25.85
CA ALA A 111 -28.18 -54.87 -24.91
C ALA A 111 -27.14 -53.88 -25.46
N GLY A 112 -26.90 -53.89 -26.78
CA GLY A 112 -26.03 -52.93 -27.46
C GLY A 112 -26.60 -51.51 -27.41
N ALA A 113 -27.88 -51.34 -27.72
CA ALA A 113 -28.57 -50.06 -27.65
C ALA A 113 -28.61 -49.51 -26.21
N GLU A 114 -28.85 -50.38 -25.23
CA GLU A 114 -28.84 -50.00 -23.81
C GLU A 114 -27.44 -49.58 -23.35
N ALA A 115 -26.39 -50.31 -23.75
CA ALA A 115 -25.02 -49.95 -23.44
C ALA A 115 -24.60 -48.61 -24.07
N GLU A 116 -25.02 -48.33 -25.31
CA GLU A 116 -24.80 -47.04 -25.95
C GLU A 116 -25.50 -45.91 -25.20
N ARG A 117 -26.75 -46.11 -24.77
CA ARG A 117 -27.50 -45.14 -23.97
C ARG A 117 -26.80 -44.83 -22.65
N ILE A 118 -26.38 -45.86 -21.90
CA ILE A 118 -25.65 -45.69 -20.63
C ILE A 118 -24.33 -44.93 -20.85
N LEU A 119 -23.61 -45.24 -21.94
CA LEU A 119 -22.36 -44.53 -22.26
C LEU A 119 -22.59 -43.07 -22.63
N GLU A 120 -23.68 -42.76 -23.33
CA GLU A 120 -24.03 -41.39 -23.68
C GLU A 120 -24.46 -40.57 -22.45
N GLU A 121 -25.28 -41.16 -21.58
CA GLU A 121 -25.67 -40.60 -20.29
C GLU A 121 -24.45 -40.34 -19.38
N ALA A 122 -23.60 -41.35 -19.18
CA ALA A 122 -22.38 -41.21 -18.39
C ALA A 122 -21.42 -40.13 -18.94
N ARG A 123 -21.36 -39.96 -20.27
CA ARG A 123 -20.58 -38.87 -20.89
C ARG A 123 -21.21 -37.51 -20.63
N GLY A 124 -22.55 -37.42 -20.70
CA GLY A 124 -23.29 -36.20 -20.37
C GLY A 124 -23.07 -35.77 -18.93
N GLU A 125 -23.22 -36.70 -17.98
CA GLU A 125 -22.97 -36.45 -16.56
C GLU A 125 -21.52 -36.05 -16.27
N ALA A 126 -20.55 -36.75 -16.88
CA ALA A 126 -19.13 -36.44 -16.69
C ALA A 126 -18.79 -35.02 -17.18
N GLU A 127 -19.34 -34.57 -18.31
CA GLU A 127 -19.10 -33.22 -18.80
C GLU A 127 -19.83 -32.17 -17.94
N ALA A 128 -21.05 -32.47 -17.47
CA ALA A 128 -21.77 -31.60 -16.54
C ALA A 128 -21.00 -31.41 -15.22
N LEU A 129 -20.52 -32.50 -14.62
CA LEU A 129 -19.72 -32.48 -13.40
C LEU A 129 -18.42 -31.70 -13.59
N LYS A 130 -17.76 -31.85 -14.75
CA LYS A 130 -16.54 -31.12 -15.08
C LYS A 130 -16.78 -29.62 -15.24
N VAL A 131 -17.89 -29.22 -15.85
CA VAL A 131 -18.29 -27.81 -15.96
C VAL A 131 -18.59 -27.24 -14.57
N GLN A 132 -19.34 -27.98 -13.74
CA GLN A 132 -19.66 -27.58 -12.37
C GLN A 132 -18.39 -27.39 -11.53
N ALA A 133 -17.51 -28.41 -11.46
CA ALA A 133 -16.28 -28.35 -10.70
C ALA A 133 -15.34 -27.21 -11.18
N ARG A 134 -15.33 -26.93 -12.49
CA ARG A 134 -14.56 -25.81 -13.04
C ARG A 134 -15.14 -24.46 -12.60
N ASN A 135 -16.46 -24.31 -12.60
CA ASN A 135 -17.12 -23.07 -12.20
C ASN A 135 -16.94 -22.82 -10.69
N GLU A 136 -17.15 -23.85 -9.86
CA GLU A 136 -16.96 -23.79 -8.42
C GLU A 136 -15.50 -23.44 -8.08
N GLY A 137 -14.52 -24.17 -8.64
CA GLY A 137 -13.11 -23.87 -8.42
C GLY A 137 -12.67 -22.50 -8.92
N SER A 138 -13.26 -22.01 -10.03
CA SER A 138 -13.00 -20.66 -10.52
C SER A 138 -13.58 -19.59 -9.59
N GLN A 139 -14.77 -19.81 -9.04
CA GLN A 139 -15.42 -18.88 -8.12
C GLN A 139 -14.69 -18.84 -6.78
N GLU A 140 -14.40 -20.00 -6.18
CA GLU A 140 -13.65 -20.10 -4.93
C GLU A 140 -12.25 -19.47 -5.07
N GLY A 141 -11.53 -19.77 -6.15
CA GLY A 141 -10.22 -19.19 -6.43
C GLY A 141 -10.26 -17.69 -6.62
N TYR A 142 -11.32 -17.17 -7.24
CA TYR A 142 -11.54 -15.73 -7.40
C TYR A 142 -11.82 -15.05 -6.06
N GLU A 143 -12.71 -15.61 -5.24
CA GLU A 143 -13.06 -15.07 -3.92
C GLU A 143 -11.87 -15.11 -2.95
N GLU A 144 -11.11 -16.20 -2.93
CA GLU A 144 -9.90 -16.33 -2.13
C GLU A 144 -8.82 -15.34 -2.60
N GLY A 145 -8.62 -15.23 -3.92
CA GLY A 145 -7.70 -14.26 -4.51
C GLY A 145 -8.05 -12.82 -4.14
N LEU A 146 -9.33 -12.48 -4.20
CA LEU A 146 -9.83 -11.16 -3.81
C LEU A 146 -9.59 -10.87 -2.32
N LYS A 147 -9.90 -11.83 -1.44
CA LYS A 147 -9.67 -11.69 0.01
C LYS A 147 -8.18 -11.51 0.33
N ARG A 148 -7.31 -12.32 -0.27
CA ARG A 148 -5.85 -12.19 -0.09
C ARG A 148 -5.34 -10.84 -0.59
N ALA A 149 -5.77 -10.41 -1.78
CA ALA A 149 -5.38 -9.12 -2.33
C ALA A 149 -5.84 -7.95 -1.46
N GLN A 150 -7.06 -7.99 -0.93
CA GLN A 150 -7.57 -6.98 0.00
C GLN A 150 -6.78 -6.95 1.30
N ALA A 151 -6.46 -8.10 1.88
CA ALA A 151 -5.65 -8.18 3.10
C ALA A 151 -4.24 -7.62 2.88
N GLU A 152 -3.58 -7.99 1.77
CA GLU A 152 -2.26 -7.44 1.43
C GLU A 152 -2.31 -5.93 1.19
N PHE A 153 -3.37 -5.43 0.55
CA PHE A 153 -3.57 -4.00 0.32
C PHE A 153 -3.72 -3.25 1.65
N GLN A 154 -4.56 -3.73 2.55
CA GLN A 154 -4.77 -3.13 3.87
C GLN A 154 -3.47 -3.08 4.70
N VAL A 155 -2.66 -4.15 4.67
CA VAL A 155 -1.37 -4.17 5.36
C VAL A 155 -0.42 -3.12 4.78
N LYS A 156 -0.37 -2.99 3.45
CA LYS A 156 0.47 -1.97 2.80
C LYS A 156 -0.02 -0.55 3.09
N GLU A 157 -1.33 -0.34 3.11
CA GLU A 157 -1.95 0.94 3.44
C GLU A 157 -1.62 1.35 4.87
N GLN A 158 -1.81 0.46 5.84
CA GLN A 158 -1.43 0.70 7.24
C GLN A 158 0.06 0.98 7.40
N ALA A 159 0.92 0.26 6.67
CA ALA A 159 2.36 0.51 6.70
C ALA A 159 2.74 1.88 6.11
N LEU A 160 2.05 2.32 5.07
CA LEU A 160 2.24 3.66 4.49
C LEU A 160 1.78 4.75 5.45
N GLU A 161 0.58 4.62 6.05
CA GLU A 161 0.10 5.58 7.05
C GLU A 161 1.00 5.65 8.30
N ALA A 162 1.52 4.51 8.75
CA ALA A 162 2.48 4.48 9.86
C ALA A 162 3.77 5.22 9.50
N LYS A 163 4.28 5.01 8.28
CA LYS A 163 5.47 5.69 7.78
C LYS A 163 5.25 7.20 7.59
N GLU A 164 4.07 7.61 7.13
CA GLU A 164 3.71 9.02 6.99
C GLU A 164 3.69 9.71 8.36
N ARG A 165 3.07 9.10 9.36
CA ARG A 165 3.10 9.60 10.74
C ARG A 165 4.52 9.68 11.31
N GLU A 166 5.33 8.65 11.10
CA GLU A 166 6.73 8.63 11.55
C GLU A 166 7.53 9.81 10.93
N LEU A 167 7.36 10.05 9.63
CA LEU A 167 8.02 11.16 8.94
C LEU A 167 7.52 12.54 9.43
N GLU A 168 6.23 12.67 9.72
CA GLU A 168 5.65 13.90 10.26
C GLU A 168 6.16 14.19 11.68
N ASP A 169 6.23 13.16 12.53
CA ASP A 169 6.78 13.26 13.89
C ASP A 169 8.28 13.60 13.86
N GLU A 170 9.05 12.96 12.97
CA GLU A 170 10.47 13.27 12.78
C GLU A 170 10.65 14.72 12.30
N TYR A 171 9.85 15.16 11.32
CA TYR A 171 9.89 16.52 10.82
C TYR A 171 9.60 17.55 11.92
N ASN A 172 8.54 17.33 12.70
CA ASN A 172 8.16 18.23 13.79
C ASN A 172 9.24 18.27 14.88
N SER A 173 9.81 17.11 15.26
CA SER A 173 10.90 17.05 16.23
C SER A 173 12.15 17.79 15.72
N ARG A 174 12.51 17.60 14.46
CA ARG A 174 13.62 18.33 13.82
C ARG A 174 13.35 19.83 13.78
N TYR A 175 12.12 20.25 13.50
CA TYR A 175 11.73 21.66 13.50
C TYR A 175 11.89 22.29 14.88
N GLU A 176 11.38 21.65 15.95
CA GLU A 176 11.52 22.16 17.32
C GLU A 176 12.99 22.25 17.78
N VAL A 177 13.81 21.26 17.43
CA VAL A 177 15.24 21.28 17.74
C VAL A 177 15.93 22.40 16.97
N MET A 178 15.66 22.52 15.67
CA MET A 178 16.25 23.55 14.81
C MET A 178 15.85 24.96 15.24
N GLU A 179 14.60 25.17 15.69
CA GLU A 179 14.16 26.47 16.21
C GLU A 179 14.98 26.88 17.45
N LYS A 180 15.20 25.93 18.39
CA LYS A 180 16.00 26.19 19.59
C LYS A 180 17.46 26.44 19.27
N GLU A 181 18.05 25.64 18.37
CA GLU A 181 19.43 25.81 17.92
C GLU A 181 19.61 27.16 17.21
N LEU A 182 18.68 27.53 16.31
CA LEU A 182 18.73 28.80 15.61
C LEU A 182 18.65 29.99 16.58
N VAL A 183 17.73 29.94 17.56
CA VAL A 183 17.62 31.01 18.55
C VAL A 183 18.91 31.10 19.38
N ARG A 184 19.44 29.97 19.84
CA ARG A 184 20.71 29.94 20.58
C ARG A 184 21.84 30.54 19.76
N ASP A 185 22.04 30.05 18.54
CA ASP A 185 23.15 30.48 17.68
C ASP A 185 23.01 31.96 17.29
N LEU A 186 21.79 32.45 17.03
CA LEU A 186 21.54 33.87 16.83
C LEU A 186 21.86 34.68 18.09
N THR A 187 21.45 34.23 19.27
CA THR A 187 21.79 34.88 20.55
C THR A 187 23.30 34.95 20.73
N GLU A 188 24.04 33.85 20.51
CA GLU A 188 25.51 33.84 20.60
C GLU A 188 26.16 34.81 19.62
N VAL A 189 25.65 34.90 18.38
CA VAL A 189 26.14 35.88 17.39
C VAL A 189 25.86 37.30 17.86
N TYR A 190 24.66 37.60 18.36
CA TYR A 190 24.34 38.93 18.87
C TYR A 190 25.19 39.30 20.09
N GLU A 191 25.43 38.38 21.01
CA GLU A 191 26.30 38.60 22.18
C GLU A 191 27.74 38.85 21.77
N HIS A 192 28.26 38.09 20.80
CA HIS A 192 29.61 38.27 20.28
C HIS A 192 29.79 39.63 19.59
N VAL A 193 28.83 40.02 18.74
CA VAL A 193 28.88 41.28 17.98
C VAL A 193 28.71 42.49 18.89
N LEU A 194 27.78 42.41 19.85
CA LEU A 194 27.52 43.51 20.76
C LEU A 194 28.50 43.55 21.96
N GLY A 195 29.35 42.53 22.11
CA GLY A 195 30.30 42.43 23.21
C GLY A 195 29.64 42.41 24.60
N ILE A 196 28.44 41.82 24.70
CA ILE A 196 27.61 41.79 25.91
C ILE A 196 27.01 40.40 26.12
N ASP A 197 26.60 40.14 27.37
CA ASP A 197 25.63 39.09 27.68
C ASP A 197 24.23 39.73 27.58
N LEU A 198 23.38 39.22 26.69
CA LEU A 198 22.04 39.81 26.45
C LEU A 198 21.11 39.64 27.66
N SER A 199 21.49 38.85 28.66
CA SER A 199 20.80 38.79 29.94
C SER A 199 20.92 40.08 30.76
N ASP A 200 21.92 40.92 30.46
CA ASP A 200 22.19 42.19 31.16
C ASP A 200 22.02 43.38 30.19
N GLN A 201 20.75 43.67 29.85
CA GLN A 201 20.34 44.63 28.80
C GLN A 201 20.84 46.08 29.00
N THR A 202 21.42 46.42 30.15
CA THR A 202 21.70 47.82 30.52
C THR A 202 23.05 48.34 29.98
N ASN A 203 23.94 47.49 29.45
CA ASN A 203 25.32 47.90 29.10
C ASN A 203 25.67 47.97 27.60
N VAL A 204 24.69 47.77 26.71
CA VAL A 204 24.93 47.67 25.26
C VAL A 204 25.60 48.91 24.68
N VAL A 205 25.03 50.09 24.95
CA VAL A 205 25.52 51.36 24.37
C VAL A 205 26.95 51.65 24.84
N ILE A 206 27.27 51.40 26.11
CA ILE A 206 28.61 51.62 26.69
C ILE A 206 29.66 50.76 26.01
N ASN A 207 29.37 49.49 25.75
CA ASN A 207 30.32 48.59 25.10
C ASN A 207 30.53 48.97 23.63
N LEU A 208 29.47 49.31 22.92
CA LEU A 208 29.56 49.84 21.55
C LEU A 208 30.44 51.11 21.48
N MET A 209 30.28 52.03 22.43
CA MET A 209 31.14 53.22 22.53
C MET A 209 32.60 52.86 22.82
N LYS A 210 32.86 51.94 23.77
CA LYS A 210 34.22 51.50 24.09
C LYS A 210 34.90 50.88 22.87
N ASP A 211 34.21 50.05 22.11
CA ASP A 211 34.77 49.39 20.94
C ASP A 211 34.93 50.34 19.76
N ALA A 212 34.01 51.29 19.57
CA ALA A 212 34.19 52.37 18.59
C ALA A 212 35.44 53.21 18.88
N ILE A 213 35.64 53.66 20.13
CA ILE A 213 36.82 54.45 20.50
C ILE A 213 38.11 53.64 20.34
N LYS A 214 38.13 52.35 20.69
CA LYS A 214 39.30 51.47 20.49
C LYS A 214 39.69 51.30 19.02
N ASN A 215 38.70 51.22 18.12
CA ASN A 215 38.92 50.98 16.70
C ASN A 215 39.35 52.26 15.93
N ILE A 216 39.22 53.45 16.55
CA ILE A 216 39.64 54.71 15.94
C ILE A 216 41.13 54.95 16.22
N GLU A 217 41.97 54.81 15.18
CA GLU A 217 43.40 55.10 15.29
C GLU A 217 43.68 56.61 15.30
N GLY A 218 44.44 57.07 16.30
CA GLY A 218 45.01 58.42 16.33
C GLY A 218 44.13 59.52 16.94
N GLY A 219 42.92 59.21 17.42
CA GLY A 219 42.09 60.14 18.19
C GLY A 219 42.55 60.23 19.65
N ARG A 220 42.83 61.44 20.14
CA ARG A 220 43.14 61.69 21.57
C ARG A 220 41.97 62.32 22.33
N ASN A 221 41.14 63.08 21.63
CA ASN A 221 39.95 63.73 22.16
C ASN A 221 38.73 63.23 21.39
N PHE A 222 37.72 62.77 22.13
CA PHE A 222 36.49 62.22 21.57
C PHE A 222 35.27 62.93 22.15
N PHE A 223 34.33 63.28 21.28
CA PHE A 223 33.00 63.74 21.64
C PHE A 223 32.01 62.65 21.31
N VAL A 224 31.33 62.13 22.33
CA VAL A 224 30.33 61.08 22.15
C VAL A 224 28.95 61.70 22.28
N HIS A 225 28.24 61.74 21.17
CA HIS A 225 26.87 62.24 21.11
C HIS A 225 25.91 61.08 21.37
N VAL A 226 25.02 61.25 22.35
CA VAL A 226 24.08 60.23 22.82
C VAL A 226 22.67 60.81 22.91
N SER A 227 21.67 59.94 22.80
CA SER A 227 20.27 60.32 22.97
C SER A 227 19.99 60.93 24.36
N SER A 228 18.94 61.74 24.46
CA SER A 228 18.49 62.29 25.75
C SER A 228 18.18 61.20 26.79
N ASP A 229 17.71 60.05 26.32
CA ASP A 229 17.28 58.94 27.17
C ASP A 229 18.49 58.20 27.76
N ASP A 230 19.60 58.13 27.02
CA ASP A 230 20.82 57.44 27.44
C ASP A 230 21.84 58.35 28.12
N TYR A 231 21.72 59.68 27.97
CA TYR A 231 22.70 60.66 28.45
C TYR A 231 23.02 60.51 29.95
N ALA A 232 21.98 60.44 30.79
CA ALA A 232 22.16 60.35 32.24
C ALA A 232 22.91 59.08 32.66
N TYR A 233 22.66 57.98 31.93
CA TYR A 233 23.31 56.71 32.16
C TYR A 233 24.77 56.75 31.71
N VAL A 234 25.01 57.11 30.46
CA VAL A 234 26.36 57.13 29.86
C VAL A 234 27.28 58.13 30.58
N SER A 235 26.76 59.28 31.01
CA SER A 235 27.49 60.28 31.78
C SER A 235 28.00 59.74 33.13
N ALA A 236 27.24 58.84 33.77
CA ALA A 236 27.66 58.20 35.02
C ALA A 236 28.83 57.22 34.82
N PHE A 237 28.96 56.62 33.64
CA PHE A 237 30.00 55.65 33.28
C PHE A 237 31.17 56.25 32.49
N LYS A 238 31.22 57.59 32.37
CA LYS A 238 32.28 58.33 31.67
C LYS A 238 33.69 57.91 32.09
N GLU A 239 33.95 57.84 33.40
CA GLU A 239 35.26 57.46 33.92
C GLU A 239 35.64 56.02 33.57
N GLU A 240 34.66 55.12 33.50
CA GLU A 240 34.88 53.73 33.13
C GLU A 240 35.27 53.60 31.65
N ILE A 241 34.62 54.35 30.76
CA ILE A 241 34.94 54.38 29.33
C ILE A 241 36.39 54.88 29.13
N LEU A 242 36.77 55.96 29.81
CA LEU A 242 38.11 56.55 29.72
C LEU A 242 39.20 55.59 30.23
N ASN A 243 38.93 54.85 31.30
CA ASN A 243 39.87 53.87 31.87
C ASN A 243 39.96 52.57 31.05
N SER A 244 38.90 52.20 30.33
CA SER A 244 38.84 50.96 29.54
C SER A 244 39.56 51.08 28.19
N VAL A 245 39.70 52.29 27.66
CA VAL A 245 40.31 52.54 26.34
C VAL A 245 41.64 53.29 26.57
N GLY A 246 42.75 52.54 26.58
CA GLY A 246 44.07 53.12 26.81
C GLY A 246 44.53 54.03 25.67
N GLY A 247 45.13 55.17 26.00
CA GLY A 247 45.68 56.14 25.02
C GLY A 247 44.75 57.30 24.65
N VAL A 248 43.68 57.50 25.41
CA VAL A 248 42.71 58.61 25.25
C VAL A 248 43.00 59.72 26.26
N ASP A 249 43.10 60.97 25.80
CA ASP A 249 43.35 62.15 26.65
C ASP A 249 42.05 62.70 27.25
N SER A 250 40.96 62.76 26.46
CA SER A 250 39.66 63.19 26.95
C SER A 250 38.49 62.57 26.16
N VAL A 251 37.42 62.25 26.90
CA VAL A 251 36.11 61.89 26.34
C VAL A 251 35.11 62.90 26.89
N GLU A 252 34.32 63.55 26.03
CA GLU A 252 33.18 64.37 26.43
C GLU A 252 31.89 63.73 25.92
N ILE A 253 30.84 63.75 26.75
CA ILE A 253 29.54 63.19 26.42
C ILE A 253 28.58 64.35 26.20
N VAL A 254 27.96 64.37 25.02
CA VAL A 254 27.06 65.43 24.56
C VAL A 254 25.68 64.83 24.38
N GLU A 255 24.67 65.50 24.92
CA GLU A 255 23.27 65.13 24.70
C GLU A 255 22.79 65.66 23.33
N ASP A 256 22.28 64.77 22.48
CA ASP A 256 21.69 65.11 21.19
C ASP A 256 20.23 64.61 21.12
N VAL A 257 19.31 65.58 21.10
CA VAL A 257 17.86 65.33 21.05
C VAL A 257 17.36 64.84 19.69
N THR A 258 18.21 64.85 18.66
CA THR A 258 17.87 64.34 17.32
C THR A 258 18.11 62.84 17.18
N LEU A 259 18.86 62.25 18.12
CA LEU A 259 19.14 60.82 18.17
C LEU A 259 17.98 60.04 18.81
N LYS A 260 17.78 58.81 18.33
CA LYS A 260 16.81 57.88 18.93
C LYS A 260 17.44 57.15 20.13
N PRO A 261 16.65 56.52 21.01
CA PRO A 261 17.17 55.70 22.09
C PRO A 261 18.15 54.64 21.55
N SER A 262 19.28 54.45 22.23
CA SER A 262 20.39 53.56 21.86
C SER A 262 21.15 53.91 20.57
N ASP A 263 20.88 55.07 19.97
CA ASP A 263 21.74 55.63 18.92
C ASP A 263 22.82 56.54 19.53
N CYS A 264 24.06 56.36 19.08
CA CYS A 264 25.18 57.20 19.44
C CYS A 264 26.20 57.27 18.30
N PHE A 265 26.98 58.34 18.30
CA PHE A 265 28.12 58.49 17.39
C PHE A 265 29.29 59.16 18.09
N VAL A 266 30.49 58.80 17.66
CA VAL A 266 31.74 59.34 18.17
C VAL A 266 32.32 60.31 17.15
N GLU A 267 32.53 61.54 17.56
CA GLU A 267 33.22 62.58 16.80
C GLU A 267 34.63 62.77 17.35
N CYS A 268 35.62 62.79 16.45
CA CYS A 268 37.03 63.02 16.78
C CYS A 268 37.72 63.78 15.64
N GLU A 269 39.00 64.10 15.83
CA GLU A 269 39.78 64.85 14.83
C GLU A 269 39.85 64.15 13.46
N SER A 270 39.71 62.82 13.40
CA SER A 270 39.72 62.05 12.16
C SER A 270 38.35 61.95 11.47
N GLY A 271 37.25 62.30 12.15
CA GLY A 271 35.91 62.28 11.58
C GLY A 271 34.82 61.85 12.58
N ILE A 272 33.64 61.56 12.02
CA ILE A 272 32.45 61.10 12.74
C ILE A 272 32.25 59.62 12.45
N TYR A 273 32.04 58.84 13.51
CA TYR A 273 31.87 57.39 13.47
C TYR A 273 30.54 57.03 14.13
N GLU A 274 29.62 56.45 13.36
CA GLU A 274 28.35 55.94 13.89
C GLU A 274 28.59 54.62 14.63
N CYS A 275 28.20 54.57 15.91
CA CYS A 275 28.36 53.37 16.75
C CYS A 275 27.07 53.02 17.51
N GLY A 276 25.93 53.48 17.00
CA GLY A 276 24.62 53.18 17.56
C GLY A 276 24.24 51.72 17.35
N LEU A 277 23.35 51.22 18.22
CA LEU A 277 22.86 49.84 18.16
C LEU A 277 22.22 49.53 16.79
N GLY A 278 21.49 50.50 16.22
CA GLY A 278 20.87 50.34 14.90
C GLY A 278 21.88 50.11 13.77
N THR A 279 23.02 50.80 13.81
CA THR A 279 24.09 50.69 12.80
C THR A 279 24.79 49.33 12.88
N GLU A 280 25.09 48.86 14.10
CA GLU A 280 25.74 47.56 14.33
C GLU A 280 24.85 46.40 13.86
N LEU A 281 23.55 46.45 14.19
CA LEU A 281 22.57 45.46 13.71
C LEU A 281 22.41 45.48 12.19
N ALA A 282 22.51 46.65 11.56
CA ALA A 282 22.43 46.77 10.10
C ALA A 282 23.67 46.17 9.41
N LEU A 283 24.87 46.37 9.98
CA LEU A 283 26.11 45.76 9.52
C LEU A 283 26.07 44.24 9.64
N LEU A 284 25.69 43.71 10.81
CA LEU A 284 25.52 42.28 11.04
C LEU A 284 24.53 41.66 10.04
N LYS A 285 23.39 42.31 9.82
CA LYS A 285 22.39 41.85 8.84
C LYS A 285 22.97 41.80 7.42
N LYS A 286 23.82 42.76 7.04
CA LYS A 286 24.46 42.79 5.73
C LYS A 286 25.49 41.66 5.58
N GLU A 287 26.27 41.41 6.63
CA GLU A 287 27.28 40.35 6.65
C GLU A 287 26.65 38.96 6.64
N LEU A 288 25.62 38.71 7.46
CA LEU A 288 24.83 37.47 7.42
C LEU A 288 24.19 37.24 6.04
N ARG A 289 23.68 38.30 5.40
CA ARG A 289 23.17 38.20 4.03
C ARG A 289 24.26 37.81 3.04
N LEU A 290 25.43 38.45 3.10
CA LEU A 290 26.56 38.08 2.24
C LEU A 290 26.96 36.61 2.42
N LEU A 291 27.11 36.15 3.66
CA LEU A 291 27.44 34.75 3.97
C LEU A 291 26.38 33.77 3.45
N SER A 292 25.09 34.13 3.56
CA SER A 292 23.99 33.30 3.05
C SER A 292 24.09 33.05 1.54
N TYR A 293 24.52 34.04 0.75
CA TYR A 293 24.72 33.89 -0.70
C TYR A 293 26.03 33.18 -1.08
N THR A 294 27.01 33.14 -0.17
CA THR A 294 28.33 32.55 -0.46
C THR A 294 28.31 31.03 -0.28
N ASN A 295 27.38 30.49 0.49
CA ASN A 295 27.18 29.04 0.68
C ASN A 295 26.27 28.38 -0.39
N GLU A 296 25.77 29.13 -1.37
CA GLU A 296 25.02 28.61 -2.53
C GLU A 296 25.91 28.25 -3.74
N GLN A 297 27.26 28.23 -3.58
CA GLN A 297 28.22 27.82 -4.64
C GLN A 297 29.01 26.56 -4.29
#